data_AF-A0A0S7XID8-F1
#
_entry.id   AF-A0A0S7XID8-F1
#
_cell.length_a   1.000
_cell.length_b   1.000
_cell.length_c   1.000
_cell.angle_alpha   90.00
_cell.angle_beta   90.00
_cell.angle_gamma   90.00
#
_symmetry.space_group_name_H-M   'P 1'
#
loop_
_entity.id
_entity.type
_entity.pdbx_description
1 polymer ?
#
loop_
_entity_poly.entity_id
_entity_poly.type
_entity_poly.pdbx_seq_one_letter_code
_entity_poly.pdbx_strand_id
1 'polypeptide(L)'
;MTEERPRSSKARYVDGAIILAVALLITCGHILALSHSSLRIFSRLFDIFLITFLTLLAISLGERLLKLLRIETVSYLERTVFAFGLGLGTISYLLLLLALSHLFYSIAIFVLLGLLFIISLRPMVSWLSAFPREAKGALRELKSFWLILYIALAIITIATVIIRALLPPSDWDTLMYHLPVAKDFLKAHTIIPFYDNPGANFPALLQLV
;
A
#
# COMPACT_ATOMS: atom_id res chain seq x y z
N MET A 1 20.29 28.21 15.81
CA MET A 1 18.89 27.73 15.86
C MET A 1 18.09 28.58 14.89
N THR A 2 17.88 28.09 13.68
CA THR A 2 16.98 28.71 12.69
C THR A 2 15.56 28.25 13.02
N GLU A 3 14.73 29.16 13.52
CA GLU A 3 13.29 28.95 13.68
C GLU A 3 12.68 28.65 12.30
N GLU A 4 12.25 27.41 12.08
CA GLU A 4 11.39 27.08 10.94
C GLU A 4 10.05 27.79 11.16
N ARG A 5 9.83 28.92 10.46
CA ARG A 5 8.54 29.59 10.45
C ARG A 5 7.46 28.61 9.97
N PRO A 6 6.34 28.46 10.69
CA PRO A 6 5.27 27.57 10.27
C PRO A 6 4.74 28.02 8.90
N ARG A 7 4.75 27.09 7.92
CA ARG A 7 4.15 27.31 6.59
C ARG A 7 2.70 27.81 6.76
N SER A 8 2.35 28.88 6.04
CA SER A 8 1.00 29.47 6.11
C SER A 8 -0.07 28.44 5.74
N SER A 9 -1.26 28.52 6.35
CA SER A 9 -2.35 27.57 6.10
C SER A 9 -2.70 27.46 4.61
N LYS A 10 -2.59 28.57 3.87
CA LYS A 10 -2.81 28.64 2.41
C LYS A 10 -1.89 27.69 1.64
N ALA A 11 -0.61 27.57 2.01
CA ALA A 11 0.32 26.67 1.34
C ALA A 11 -0.09 25.19 1.48
N ARG A 12 -0.67 24.80 2.63
CA ARG A 12 -1.13 23.42 2.87
C ARG A 12 -2.36 23.04 2.03
N TYR A 13 -3.26 23.99 1.77
CA TYR A 13 -4.41 23.77 0.90
C TYR A 13 -4.00 23.63 -0.57
N VAL A 14 -3.00 24.39 -1.02
CA VAL A 14 -2.46 24.29 -2.38
C VAL A 14 -1.79 22.94 -2.60
N ASP A 15 -0.94 22.50 -1.68
CA ASP A 15 -0.28 21.19 -1.74
C ASP A 15 -1.32 20.04 -1.80
N GLY A 16 -2.37 20.12 -0.96
CA GLY A 16 -3.44 19.13 -0.96
C GLY A 16 -4.27 19.10 -2.25
N ALA A 17 -4.56 20.27 -2.83
CA ALA A 17 -5.28 20.37 -4.09
C ALA A 17 -4.48 19.78 -5.27
N ILE A 18 -3.15 20.00 -5.28
CA ILE A 18 -2.26 19.43 -6.30
C ILE A 18 -2.22 17.91 -6.18
N ILE A 19 -2.06 17.36 -4.98
CA ILE A 19 -2.05 15.90 -4.76
C ILE A 19 -3.36 15.28 -5.24
N LEU A 20 -4.49 15.89 -4.90
CA LEU A 20 -5.81 15.43 -5.33
C LEU A 20 -5.95 15.48 -6.86
N ALA A 21 -5.53 16.58 -7.49
CA ALA A 21 -5.58 16.73 -8.94
C ALA A 21 -4.72 15.67 -9.66
N VAL A 22 -3.51 15.39 -9.16
CA VAL A 22 -2.63 14.35 -9.71
C VAL A 22 -3.25 12.96 -9.54
N ALA A 23 -3.80 12.65 -8.35
CA ALA A 23 -4.47 11.38 -8.12
C ALA A 23 -5.68 11.18 -9.06
N LEU A 24 -6.49 12.23 -9.28
CA LEU A 24 -7.62 12.21 -10.21
C LEU A 24 -7.15 12.04 -11.66
N LEU A 25 -6.08 12.73 -12.07
CA LEU A 25 -5.50 12.60 -13.41
C LEU A 25 -5.03 11.15 -13.67
N ILE A 26 -4.27 10.56 -12.75
CA ILE A 26 -3.77 9.20 -12.87
C ILE A 26 -4.94 8.20 -12.93
N THR A 27 -5.94 8.37 -12.07
CA THR A 27 -7.12 7.49 -12.03
C THR A 27 -7.96 7.60 -13.30
N CYS A 28 -8.22 8.82 -13.78
CA CYS A 28 -8.94 9.06 -15.03
C CYS A 28 -8.18 8.49 -16.24
N GLY A 29 -6.87 8.74 -16.30
CA GLY A 29 -5.99 8.19 -17.33
C GLY A 29 -5.99 6.66 -17.34
N HIS A 30 -6.02 6.01 -16.17
CA HIS A 30 -6.14 4.56 -16.06
C HIS A 30 -7.48 4.04 -16.59
N ILE A 31 -8.61 4.69 -16.24
CA ILE A 31 -9.93 4.33 -16.74
C ILE A 31 -9.96 4.42 -18.28
N LEU A 32 -9.37 5.47 -18.86
CA LEU A 32 -9.25 5.62 -20.31
C LEU A 32 -8.29 4.59 -20.93
N ALA A 33 -7.25 4.17 -20.21
CA ALA A 33 -6.33 3.13 -20.66
C ALA A 33 -6.97 1.74 -20.74
N LEU A 34 -8.11 1.52 -20.08
CA LEU A 34 -8.90 0.29 -20.23
C LEU A 34 -9.52 0.19 -21.63
N SER A 35 -9.82 1.31 -22.29
CA SER A 35 -10.38 1.34 -23.66
C SER A 35 -9.33 1.62 -24.74
N HIS A 36 -8.19 2.22 -24.41
CA HIS A 36 -7.15 2.60 -25.37
C HIS A 36 -5.77 2.04 -25.03
N SER A 37 -5.26 1.14 -25.88
CA SER A 37 -3.97 0.46 -25.69
C SER A 37 -2.76 1.42 -25.68
N SER A 38 -2.85 2.57 -26.34
CA SER A 38 -1.79 3.60 -26.35
C SER A 38 -1.61 4.29 -24.99
N LEU A 39 -2.59 4.19 -24.09
CA LEU A 39 -2.57 4.85 -22.78
C LEU A 39 -2.12 3.92 -21.64
N ARG A 40 -1.58 2.74 -21.93
CA ARG A 40 -1.14 1.75 -20.93
C ARG A 40 -0.14 2.29 -19.89
N ILE A 41 0.59 3.36 -20.21
CA ILE A 41 1.46 4.05 -19.25
C ILE A 41 0.68 4.54 -18.02
N PHE A 42 -0.55 5.01 -18.20
CA PHE A 42 -1.39 5.46 -17.08
C PHE A 42 -1.79 4.31 -16.15
N SER A 43 -1.96 3.09 -16.67
CA SER A 43 -2.17 1.92 -15.80
C SER A 43 -0.95 1.64 -14.92
N ARG A 44 0.26 1.79 -15.44
CA ARG A 44 1.48 1.61 -14.64
C ARG A 44 1.67 2.71 -13.60
N LEU A 45 1.34 3.95 -13.96
CA LEU A 45 1.33 5.06 -13.01
C LEU A 45 0.28 4.86 -11.91
N PHE A 46 -0.88 4.29 -12.27
CA PHE A 46 -1.92 3.93 -11.32
C PHE A 46 -1.49 2.80 -10.39
N ASP A 47 -0.83 1.75 -10.90
CA ASP A 47 -0.27 0.66 -10.07
C ASP A 47 0.72 1.22 -9.03
N ILE A 48 1.63 2.11 -9.44
CA ILE A 48 2.61 2.77 -8.55
C ILE A 48 1.92 3.68 -7.52
N PHE A 49 0.92 4.44 -7.97
CA PHE A 49 0.12 5.28 -7.08
C PHE A 49 -0.59 4.43 -6.03
N LEU A 50 -1.23 3.33 -6.44
CA LEU A 50 -2.01 2.45 -5.57
C LEU A 50 -1.12 1.76 -4.53
N ILE A 51 0.02 1.19 -4.93
CA ILE A 51 0.93 0.53 -3.97
C ILE A 51 1.52 1.53 -2.98
N THR A 52 1.86 2.74 -3.44
CA THR A 52 2.36 3.81 -2.57
C THR A 52 1.27 4.25 -1.59
N PHE A 53 0.05 4.46 -2.07
CA PHE A 53 -1.11 4.82 -1.26
C PHE A 53 -1.39 3.75 -0.19
N LEU A 54 -1.46 2.47 -0.58
CA LEU A 54 -1.71 1.36 0.34
C LEU A 54 -0.58 1.20 1.36
N THR A 55 0.68 1.36 0.95
CA THR A 55 1.84 1.30 1.86
C THR A 55 1.77 2.40 2.91
N LEU A 56 1.53 3.65 2.49
CA LEU A 56 1.39 4.78 3.41
C LEU A 56 0.18 4.62 4.32
N LEU A 57 -0.94 4.11 3.78
CA LEU A 57 -2.14 3.83 4.55
C LEU A 57 -1.89 2.77 5.62
N ALA A 58 -1.23 1.66 5.27
CA ALA A 58 -0.84 0.61 6.19
C ALA A 58 0.07 1.14 7.31
N ILE A 59 1.16 1.84 6.98
CA ILE A 59 2.05 2.45 7.99
C ILE A 59 1.26 3.38 8.91
N SER A 60 0.43 4.25 8.36
CA SER A 60 -0.32 5.26 9.12
C SER A 60 -1.38 4.65 10.05
N LEU A 61 -2.04 3.59 9.59
CA LEU A 61 -3.00 2.84 10.38
C LEU A 61 -2.31 2.06 11.50
N GLY A 62 -1.21 1.38 11.19
CA GLY A 62 -0.41 0.67 12.18
C GLY A 62 0.23 1.57 13.21
N GLU A 63 0.66 2.77 12.84
CA GLU A 63 1.13 3.82 13.76
C GLU A 63 0.07 4.16 14.82
N ARG A 64 -1.19 4.23 14.39
CA ARG A 64 -2.31 4.47 15.31
C ARG A 64 -2.54 3.26 16.22
N LEU A 65 -2.42 2.04 15.69
CA LEU A 65 -2.57 0.80 16.46
C LEU A 65 -1.44 0.61 17.47
N LEU A 66 -0.18 0.87 17.12
CA LEU A 66 0.96 0.83 18.04
C LEU A 66 0.73 1.76 19.23
N LYS A 67 0.24 2.98 18.98
CA LYS A 67 -0.11 3.93 20.04
C LYS A 67 -1.28 3.45 20.89
N LEU A 68 -2.32 2.88 20.27
CA LEU A 68 -3.48 2.36 20.98
C LEU A 68 -3.11 1.18 21.89
N LEU A 69 -2.25 0.28 21.39
CA LEU A 69 -1.76 -0.90 22.11
C LEU A 69 -0.60 -0.57 23.06
N ARG A 70 -0.11 0.67 23.07
CA ARG A 70 1.04 1.13 23.88
C ARG A 70 2.29 0.28 23.66
N ILE A 71 2.52 -0.14 22.42
CA ILE A 71 3.72 -0.88 22.04
C ILE A 71 4.86 0.11 21.86
N GLU A 72 5.91 -0.07 22.67
CA GLU A 72 7.14 0.70 22.57
C GLU A 72 8.08 0.07 21.55
N THR A 73 8.84 0.91 20.85
CA THR A 73 9.77 0.53 19.79
C THR A 73 11.08 1.26 19.98
N VAL A 74 12.21 0.60 19.71
CA VAL A 74 13.55 1.13 19.98
C VAL A 74 14.00 2.12 18.91
N SER A 75 13.52 1.98 17.68
CA SER A 75 13.93 2.86 16.56
C SER A 75 12.77 3.26 15.64
N TYR A 76 12.97 4.32 14.85
CA TYR A 76 12.00 4.75 13.83
C TYR A 76 11.77 3.70 12.74
N LEU A 77 12.82 2.97 12.36
CA LEU A 77 12.74 1.91 11.35
C LEU A 77 11.93 0.73 11.87
N GLU A 78 12.25 0.24 13.07
CA GLU A 78 11.52 -0.82 13.74
C GLU A 78 10.03 -0.46 13.85
N ARG A 79 9.74 0.76 14.32
CA ARG A 79 8.39 1.28 14.41
C ARG A 79 7.67 1.28 13.06
N THR A 80 8.35 1.70 12.00
CA THR A 80 7.78 1.72 10.64
C THR A 80 7.47 0.30 10.15
N VAL A 81 8.34 -0.68 10.41
CA VAL A 81 8.14 -2.08 10.02
C VAL A 81 6.96 -2.69 10.77
N PHE A 82 6.90 -2.52 12.09
CA PHE A 82 5.76 -3.02 12.88
C PHE A 82 4.45 -2.32 12.52
N ALA A 83 4.49 -1.00 12.29
CA ALA A 83 3.34 -0.25 11.83
C ALA A 83 2.85 -0.75 10.46
N PHE A 84 3.76 -0.93 9.50
CA PHE A 84 3.41 -1.47 8.19
C PHE A 84 2.73 -2.84 8.31
N GLY A 85 3.31 -3.78 9.06
CA GLY A 85 2.75 -5.12 9.26
C GLY A 85 1.38 -5.10 9.93
N LEU A 86 1.21 -4.34 11.02
CA LEU A 86 -0.07 -4.22 11.73
C LEU A 86 -1.15 -3.58 10.86
N GLY A 87 -0.81 -2.51 10.14
CA GLY A 87 -1.76 -1.83 9.28
C GLY A 87 -2.16 -2.67 8.06
N LEU A 88 -1.20 -3.34 7.43
CA LEU A 88 -1.48 -4.23 6.30
C LEU A 88 -2.36 -5.40 6.75
N GLY A 89 -2.02 -6.03 7.89
CA GLY A 89 -2.87 -7.08 8.48
C GLY A 89 -4.28 -6.58 8.76
N THR A 90 -4.42 -5.39 9.34
CA THR A 90 -5.74 -4.79 9.61
C THR A 90 -6.54 -4.58 8.33
N ILE A 91 -5.94 -4.04 7.27
CA ILE A 91 -6.60 -3.88 5.97
C ILE A 91 -7.05 -5.24 5.43
N SER A 92 -6.17 -6.25 5.45
CA SER A 92 -6.48 -7.59 4.95
C SER A 92 -7.61 -8.26 5.73
N TYR A 93 -7.62 -8.17 7.07
CA TYR A 93 -8.71 -8.70 7.88
C TYR A 93 -10.04 -7.97 7.65
N LEU A 94 -10.03 -6.66 7.44
CA LEU A 94 -11.25 -5.91 7.12
C LEU A 94 -11.80 -6.28 5.74
N LEU A 95 -10.95 -6.50 4.74
CA LEU A 95 -11.37 -7.01 3.43
C LEU A 95 -11.93 -8.43 3.53
N LEU A 96 -11.30 -9.30 4.33
CA LEU A 96 -11.81 -10.64 4.61
C LEU A 96 -13.20 -10.57 5.28
N LEU A 97 -13.38 -9.69 6.26
CA LEU A 97 -14.67 -9.49 6.93
C LEU A 97 -15.76 -9.00 5.96
N LEU A 98 -15.42 -8.07 5.05
CA LEU A 98 -16.35 -7.67 3.98
C LEU A 98 -16.75 -8.87 3.12
N ALA A 99 -15.78 -9.70 2.73
CA ALA A 99 -16.06 -10.86 1.90
C ALA A 99 -16.93 -11.90 2.62
N LEU A 100 -16.60 -12.26 3.85
CA LEU A 100 -17.40 -13.19 4.66
C LEU A 100 -18.81 -12.64 4.96
N SER A 101 -18.99 -11.32 4.95
CA SER A 101 -20.30 -10.66 5.12
C SER A 101 -21.08 -10.50 3.82
N HIS A 102 -20.62 -11.07 2.69
CA HIS A 102 -21.20 -10.89 1.36
C HIS A 102 -21.23 -9.41 0.89
N LEU A 103 -20.30 -8.60 1.36
CA LEU A 103 -20.17 -7.17 1.05
C LEU A 103 -18.95 -6.86 0.18
N PHE A 104 -18.39 -7.84 -0.54
CA PHE A 104 -17.18 -7.66 -1.36
C PHE A 104 -17.44 -6.98 -2.70
N TYR A 105 -18.14 -5.85 -2.66
CA TYR A 105 -18.38 -4.99 -3.82
C TYR A 105 -17.24 -3.98 -3.96
N SER A 106 -16.91 -3.59 -5.19
CA SER A 106 -15.90 -2.55 -5.43
C SER A 106 -16.19 -1.26 -4.66
N ILE A 107 -17.47 -0.84 -4.60
CA ILE A 107 -17.87 0.36 -3.86
C ILE A 107 -17.63 0.22 -2.34
N ALA A 108 -17.89 -0.96 -1.77
CA ALA A 108 -17.66 -1.21 -0.35
C ALA A 108 -16.17 -1.17 -0.02
N ILE A 109 -15.33 -1.72 -0.90
CA ILE A 109 -13.86 -1.64 -0.80
C ILE A 109 -13.40 -0.18 -0.85
N PHE A 110 -13.88 0.61 -1.81
CA PHE A 110 -13.52 2.03 -1.90
C PHE A 110 -13.97 2.85 -0.69
N VAL A 111 -15.18 2.60 -0.19
CA VAL A 111 -15.69 3.24 1.05
C VAL A 111 -14.81 2.87 2.23
N LEU A 112 -14.48 1.59 2.40
CA LEU A 112 -13.59 1.12 3.46
C LEU A 112 -12.22 1.81 3.38
N LEU A 113 -11.56 1.80 2.22
CA LEU A 113 -10.26 2.44 2.03
C LEU A 113 -10.33 3.96 2.26
N GLY A 114 -11.41 4.61 1.82
CA GLY A 114 -11.66 6.03 2.06
C GLY A 114 -11.80 6.37 3.55
N LEU A 115 -12.57 5.57 4.30
CA LEU A 115 -12.72 5.72 5.74
C LEU A 115 -11.37 5.52 6.46
N LEU A 116 -10.63 4.46 6.12
CA LEU A 116 -9.31 4.20 6.69
C LEU A 116 -8.34 5.35 6.38
N PHE A 117 -8.40 5.92 5.19
CA PHE A 117 -7.58 7.08 4.81
C PHE A 117 -7.90 8.31 5.66
N ILE A 118 -9.18 8.65 5.84
CA ILE A 118 -9.61 9.77 6.68
C ILE A 118 -9.12 9.58 8.13
N ILE A 119 -9.30 8.38 8.68
CA ILE A 119 -8.89 8.00 10.03
C ILE A 119 -7.35 8.08 10.20
N SER A 120 -6.61 7.82 9.13
CA SER A 120 -5.15 7.72 9.12
C SER A 120 -4.45 8.99 8.63
N LEU A 121 -5.20 10.03 8.23
CA LEU A 121 -4.63 11.24 7.61
C LEU A 121 -3.66 11.98 8.54
N ARG A 122 -4.01 12.11 9.82
CA ARG A 122 -3.13 12.77 10.82
C ARG A 122 -1.83 11.98 11.04
N PRO A 123 -1.86 10.67 11.37
CA PRO A 123 -0.65 9.84 11.41
C PRO A 123 0.17 9.90 10.13
N MET A 124 -0.47 9.86 8.96
CA MET A 124 0.20 9.88 7.66
C MET A 124 1.01 11.16 7.46
N VAL A 125 0.41 12.33 7.72
CA VAL A 125 1.12 13.61 7.62
C VAL A 125 2.27 13.69 8.62
N SER A 126 2.07 13.20 9.85
CA SER A 126 3.13 13.15 10.86
C SER A 126 4.31 12.29 10.41
N TRP A 127 4.05 11.10 9.87
CA TRP A 127 5.07 10.17 9.40
C TRP A 127 5.84 10.76 8.21
N LEU A 128 5.13 11.31 7.22
CA LEU A 128 5.73 11.94 6.04
C LEU A 128 6.63 13.13 6.40
N SER A 129 6.24 13.92 7.41
CA SER A 129 7.05 15.06 7.87
C SER A 129 8.34 14.64 8.59
N ALA A 130 8.33 13.50 9.29
CA ALA A 130 9.50 12.97 9.99
C ALA A 130 10.46 12.26 9.03
N PHE A 131 9.92 11.57 8.02
CA PHE A 131 10.67 10.68 7.14
C PHE A 131 12.00 11.25 6.59
N PRO A 132 12.08 12.49 6.05
CA PRO A 132 13.34 13.00 5.50
C PRO A 132 14.46 13.14 6.54
N ARG A 133 14.11 13.48 7.78
CA ARG A 133 15.07 13.63 8.88
C ARG A 133 15.56 12.26 9.34
N GLU A 134 14.62 11.33 9.55
CA GLU A 134 14.93 9.98 10.03
C GLU A 134 15.73 9.18 8.98
N ALA A 135 15.39 9.32 7.69
CA ALA A 135 16.15 8.70 6.60
C ALA A 135 17.60 9.21 6.55
N LYS A 136 17.82 10.52 6.73
CA LYS A 136 19.18 11.08 6.82
C LYS A 136 19.93 10.57 8.05
N GLY A 137 19.24 10.40 9.18
CA GLY A 137 19.81 9.79 10.40
C GLY A 137 20.28 8.36 10.13
N ALA A 138 19.40 7.53 9.58
CA ALA A 138 19.71 6.13 9.24
C ALA A 138 20.91 6.00 8.29
N LEU A 139 20.98 6.86 7.25
CA LEU A 139 22.12 6.87 6.32
C LEU A 139 23.46 7.19 7.00
N ARG A 140 23.48 8.02 8.04
CA ARG A 140 24.72 8.37 8.78
C ARG A 140 25.21 7.23 9.67
N GLU A 141 24.33 6.32 10.05
CA GLU A 141 24.64 5.16 10.89
C GLU A 141 25.17 3.96 10.08
N LEU A 142 25.13 4.05 8.75
CA LEU A 142 25.69 3.04 7.84
C LEU A 142 27.22 3.02 7.89
N LYS A 143 27.78 2.29 8.86
CA LYS A 143 29.24 2.15 9.05
C LYS A 143 29.77 0.74 8.80
N SER A 144 28.90 -0.27 8.87
CA SER A 144 29.30 -1.68 8.73
C SER A 144 29.23 -2.11 7.26
N PHE A 145 30.32 -2.71 6.76
CA PHE A 145 30.35 -3.32 5.42
C PHE A 145 29.22 -4.34 5.21
N TRP A 146 28.99 -5.21 6.20
CA TRP A 146 27.94 -6.22 6.13
C TRP A 146 26.55 -5.59 6.05
N LEU A 147 26.30 -4.53 6.83
CA LEU A 147 25.04 -3.79 6.78
C LEU A 147 24.82 -3.15 5.40
N ILE A 148 25.86 -2.55 4.82
CA ILE A 148 25.79 -1.98 3.47
C ILE A 148 25.49 -3.07 2.44
N LEU A 149 26.16 -4.22 2.53
CA LEU A 149 25.91 -5.36 1.64
C LEU A 149 24.47 -5.87 1.77
N TYR A 150 23.95 -6.04 3.00
CA TYR A 150 22.57 -6.44 3.22
C TYR A 150 21.56 -5.44 2.64
N ILE A 151 21.79 -4.15 2.83
CA ILE A 151 20.94 -3.10 2.26
C ILE A 151 21.01 -3.12 0.73
N ALA A 152 22.20 -3.28 0.14
CA ALA A 152 22.36 -3.36 -1.31
C ALA A 152 21.60 -4.57 -1.88
N LEU A 153 21.74 -5.75 -1.25
CA LEU A 153 20.99 -6.95 -1.64
C LEU A 153 19.48 -6.73 -1.51
N ALA A 154 19.02 -6.15 -0.40
CA ALA A 154 17.61 -5.83 -0.21
C ALA A 154 17.08 -4.86 -1.28
N ILE A 155 17.84 -3.82 -1.63
CA ILE A 155 17.49 -2.89 -2.71
C ILE A 155 17.41 -3.61 -4.05
N ILE A 156 18.37 -4.49 -4.36
CA ILE A 156 18.35 -5.28 -5.59
C ILE A 156 17.11 -6.18 -5.63
N THR A 157 16.79 -6.88 -4.53
CA THR A 157 15.59 -7.71 -4.43
C THR A 157 14.30 -6.89 -4.59
N ILE A 158 14.20 -5.74 -3.93
CA ILE A 158 13.03 -4.86 -4.07
C ILE A 158 12.93 -4.35 -5.51
N ALA A 159 14.05 -3.96 -6.14
CA ALA A 159 14.07 -3.49 -7.51
C ALA A 159 13.61 -4.58 -8.49
N THR A 160 14.08 -5.84 -8.34
CA THR A 160 13.64 -6.94 -9.20
C THR A 160 12.16 -7.28 -9.00
N VAL A 161 11.66 -7.22 -7.75
CA VAL A 161 10.23 -7.39 -7.46
C VAL A 161 9.40 -6.27 -8.10
N ILE A 162 9.81 -5.01 -7.99
CA ILE A 162 9.12 -3.88 -8.63
C ILE A 162 9.11 -4.03 -10.16
N ILE A 163 10.25 -4.39 -10.76
CA ILE A 163 10.34 -4.63 -12.21
C ILE A 163 9.37 -5.74 -12.61
N ARG A 164 9.34 -6.86 -11.87
CA ARG A 164 8.41 -7.96 -12.13
C ARG A 164 6.95 -7.53 -12.00
N ALA A 165 6.61 -6.72 -10.99
CA ALA A 165 5.25 -6.21 -10.78
C ALA A 165 4.78 -5.26 -11.89
N LEU A 166 5.70 -4.54 -12.52
CA LEU A 166 5.40 -3.65 -13.65
C LEU A 166 5.30 -4.36 -15.00
N LEU A 167 5.83 -5.59 -15.09
CA LEU A 167 5.67 -6.44 -16.27
C LEU A 167 4.28 -7.10 -16.28
N PRO A 168 3.77 -7.54 -17.44
CA PRO A 168 2.59 -8.39 -17.48
C PRO A 168 2.79 -9.65 -16.62
N PRO A 169 1.76 -10.11 -15.88
CA PRO A 169 1.86 -11.34 -15.11
C PRO A 169 2.17 -12.50 -16.06
N SER A 170 3.23 -13.24 -15.75
CA SER A 170 3.74 -14.33 -16.59
C SER A 170 3.89 -15.64 -15.83
N ASP A 171 3.83 -15.61 -14.49
CA ASP A 171 3.90 -16.82 -13.70
C ASP A 171 2.59 -17.59 -13.71
N TRP A 172 2.73 -18.91 -13.72
CA TRP A 172 1.63 -19.85 -13.88
C TRP A 172 0.61 -19.73 -12.77
N ASP A 173 1.06 -19.60 -11.51
CA ASP A 173 0.19 -19.47 -10.34
C ASP A 173 -0.70 -18.22 -10.43
N THR A 174 -0.12 -17.06 -10.76
CA THR A 174 -0.88 -15.80 -10.88
C THR A 174 -1.96 -15.90 -11.95
N LEU A 175 -1.63 -16.52 -13.09
CA LEU A 175 -2.54 -16.64 -14.22
C LEU A 175 -3.62 -17.73 -14.01
N MET A 176 -3.29 -18.82 -13.33
CA MET A 176 -4.20 -19.95 -13.12
C MET A 176 -5.19 -19.72 -11.99
N TYR A 177 -4.76 -19.14 -10.86
CA TYR A 177 -5.67 -18.98 -9.72
C TYR A 177 -5.63 -17.61 -9.06
N HIS A 178 -4.51 -16.92 -8.86
CA HIS A 178 -4.58 -15.67 -8.08
C HIS A 178 -5.44 -14.58 -8.75
N LEU A 179 -5.28 -14.33 -10.06
CA LEU A 179 -6.08 -13.33 -10.76
C LEU A 179 -7.53 -13.79 -11.04
N PRO A 180 -7.77 -15.01 -11.57
CA PRO A 180 -9.14 -15.47 -11.80
C PRO A 180 -9.96 -15.56 -10.52
N VAL A 181 -9.39 -16.10 -9.43
CA VAL A 181 -10.10 -16.28 -8.15
C VAL A 181 -10.46 -14.93 -7.53
N ALA A 182 -9.52 -13.97 -7.51
CA ALA A 182 -9.82 -12.62 -7.01
C ALA A 182 -10.95 -11.95 -7.81
N LYS A 183 -10.95 -12.14 -9.14
CA LYS A 183 -12.03 -11.64 -10.01
C LYS A 183 -13.36 -12.31 -9.71
N ASP A 184 -13.38 -13.61 -9.46
CA ASP A 184 -14.60 -14.36 -9.19
C ASP A 184 -15.15 -14.08 -7.78
N PHE A 185 -14.30 -13.84 -6.78
CA PHE A 185 -14.73 -13.31 -5.48
C PHE A 185 -15.42 -11.95 -5.60
N LEU A 186 -14.88 -11.03 -6.42
CA LEU A 186 -15.52 -9.74 -6.67
C LEU A 186 -16.88 -9.88 -7.35
N LYS A 187 -17.04 -10.85 -8.28
CA LYS A 187 -18.34 -11.13 -8.92
C LYS A 187 -19.34 -11.77 -7.96
N ALA A 188 -18.89 -12.69 -7.11
CA ALA A 188 -19.72 -13.38 -6.12
C ALA A 188 -20.02 -12.52 -4.89
N HIS A 189 -19.29 -11.41 -4.73
CA HIS A 189 -19.33 -10.51 -3.57
C HIS A 189 -18.97 -11.20 -2.24
N THR A 190 -18.35 -12.38 -2.31
CA THR A 190 -17.96 -13.22 -1.16
C THR A 190 -16.83 -14.17 -1.57
N ILE A 191 -16.24 -14.86 -0.59
CA ILE A 191 -15.32 -15.97 -0.85
C ILE A 191 -16.14 -17.22 -1.17
N ILE A 192 -15.81 -17.87 -2.28
CA ILE A 192 -16.46 -19.11 -2.75
C ILE A 192 -15.45 -20.26 -2.85
N PRO A 193 -15.86 -21.52 -2.64
CA PRO A 193 -14.99 -22.67 -2.86
C PRO A 193 -14.84 -22.99 -4.35
N PHE A 194 -13.67 -23.47 -4.76
CA PHE A 194 -13.36 -23.94 -6.12
C PHE A 194 -13.01 -25.43 -6.12
N TYR A 195 -13.87 -26.27 -6.68
CA TYR A 195 -13.69 -27.73 -6.63
C TYR A 195 -12.71 -28.27 -7.68
N ASP A 196 -12.56 -27.55 -8.79
CA ASP A 196 -11.66 -27.83 -9.91
C ASP A 196 -10.26 -27.24 -9.70
N ASN A 197 -10.11 -26.34 -8.73
CA ASN A 197 -8.86 -25.65 -8.43
C ASN A 197 -8.56 -25.67 -6.93
N PRO A 198 -7.98 -26.78 -6.40
CA PRO A 198 -7.69 -26.88 -4.97
C PRO A 198 -6.77 -25.77 -4.44
N GLY A 199 -5.86 -25.28 -5.28
CA GLY A 199 -4.96 -24.16 -4.95
C GLY A 199 -5.70 -22.85 -4.67
N ALA A 200 -6.90 -22.69 -5.23
CA ALA A 200 -7.78 -21.55 -4.95
C ALA A 200 -8.46 -21.61 -3.57
N ASN A 201 -8.37 -22.72 -2.83
CA ASN A 201 -8.98 -22.86 -1.50
C ASN A 201 -7.98 -22.79 -0.33
N PHE A 202 -6.71 -22.43 -0.58
CA PHE A 202 -5.79 -22.11 0.52
C PHE A 202 -6.34 -20.95 1.37
N PRO A 203 -5.88 -20.81 2.64
CA PRO A 203 -6.35 -19.74 3.50
C PRO A 203 -6.23 -18.37 2.83
N ALA A 204 -7.33 -17.63 2.75
CA ALA A 204 -7.44 -16.43 1.91
C ALA A 204 -6.39 -15.34 2.22
N LEU A 205 -5.89 -15.28 3.46
CA LEU A 205 -4.84 -14.34 3.86
C LEU A 205 -3.42 -14.79 3.48
N LEU A 206 -3.22 -16.07 3.16
CA LEU A 206 -1.94 -16.63 2.71
C LEU A 206 -1.80 -16.62 1.18
N GLN A 207 -2.89 -16.56 0.43
CA GLN A 207 -2.91 -16.53 -1.04
C GLN A 207 -2.53 -15.17 -1.66
N LEU A 208 -2.27 -14.14 -0.85
CA LEU A 208 -1.91 -12.80 -1.31
C LEU A 208 -0.38 -12.56 -1.32
N VAL A 209 0.43 -13.62 -1.22
CA VAL A 209 1.91 -13.58 -1.21
C VAL A 209 2.47 -14.32 -2.42
#